data_AF-A0A226HRD6-F1
#
_entry.id   AF-A0A226HRD6-F1
#
_cell.length_a   1.000
_cell.length_b   1.000
_cell.length_c   1.000
_cell.angle_alpha   90.00
_cell.angle_beta   90.00
_cell.angle_gamma   90.00
#
_symmetry.space_group_name_H-M   'P 1'
#
loop_
_entity.id
_entity.type
_entity.pdbx_description
1 polymer ?
#
loop_
_entity_poly.entity_id
_entity_poly.type
_entity_poly.pdbx_seq_one_letter_code
_entity_poly.pdbx_strand_id
1 'polypeptide(L)'
;MKTMKIAIAGLFLLIANATQAQVSINVNIGNPPAWGPAGYADMEYYYLPDIEAYYDVRASQFIYFGGGRWVRTTYLPRQYRNYDLYGGYKVVLTDYHGRTPYTYFDRHKVKYYKGYCGAPQRPYRPRPVYGYNDRRNDNRNYKHYDKHYDKHNNKHHGKHDRDDDDDRHEGRGRR
;
A
#
# COMPACT_ATOMS: atom_id res chain seq x y z
N MET A 1 -62.51 14.51 22.21
CA MET A 1 -61.63 14.28 21.02
C MET A 1 -60.23 14.92 21.19
N LYS A 2 -59.52 14.69 22.30
CA LYS A 2 -58.14 15.24 22.49
C LYS A 2 -57.12 14.21 22.98
N THR A 3 -57.55 13.05 23.47
CA THR A 3 -56.68 11.99 24.00
C THR A 3 -56.20 10.99 22.94
N MET A 4 -56.87 10.90 21.79
CA MET A 4 -56.49 9.96 20.72
C MET A 4 -55.34 10.46 19.81
N LYS A 5 -54.93 11.72 19.93
CA LYS A 5 -53.78 12.27 19.19
C LYS A 5 -52.44 11.93 19.84
N ILE A 6 -52.41 11.72 21.15
CA ILE A 6 -51.18 11.44 21.90
C ILE A 6 -50.74 9.98 21.71
N ALA A 7 -51.69 9.05 21.55
CA ALA A 7 -51.39 7.64 21.32
C ALA A 7 -50.68 7.37 19.98
N ILE A 8 -50.97 8.17 18.94
CA ILE A 8 -50.35 8.02 17.61
C ILE A 8 -48.95 8.65 17.57
N ALA A 9 -48.73 9.75 18.29
CA ALA A 9 -47.40 10.37 18.40
C ALA A 9 -46.40 9.52 19.20
N GLY A 10 -46.87 8.77 20.20
CA GLY A 10 -46.03 7.83 20.96
C GLY A 10 -45.59 6.62 20.15
N LEU A 11 -46.40 6.18 19.17
CA LEU A 11 -46.08 5.01 18.35
C LEU A 11 -45.01 5.30 17.28
N PHE A 12 -44.94 6.53 16.78
CA PHE A 12 -43.89 6.94 15.81
C PHE A 12 -42.50 7.10 16.42
N LEU A 13 -42.40 7.36 17.73
CA LEU A 13 -41.13 7.57 18.42
C LEU A 13 -40.39 6.26 18.76
N LEU A 14 -41.06 5.12 18.65
CA LEU A 14 -40.48 3.80 18.92
C LEU A 14 -39.71 3.18 17.75
N ILE A 15 -39.83 3.73 16.53
CA ILE A 15 -39.22 3.17 15.31
C ILE A 15 -37.88 3.84 14.95
N ALA A 16 -37.51 4.94 15.63
CA ALA A 16 -36.33 5.74 15.30
C ALA A 16 -34.99 5.14 15.77
N ASN A 17 -35.00 4.02 16.50
CA ASN A 17 -33.77 3.34 16.90
C ASN A 17 -33.37 2.32 15.83
N ALA A 18 -33.07 2.79 14.63
CA ALA A 18 -32.26 2.02 13.68
C ALA A 18 -30.85 1.93 14.27
N THR A 19 -30.65 0.92 15.11
CA THR A 19 -29.35 0.59 15.67
C THR A 19 -28.40 0.28 14.52
N GLN A 20 -27.32 1.06 14.41
CA GLN A 20 -26.17 0.66 13.62
C GLN A 20 -25.54 -0.52 14.35
N ALA A 21 -26.05 -1.72 14.08
CA ALA A 21 -25.39 -2.94 14.51
C ALA A 21 -24.03 -2.97 13.79
N GLN A 22 -22.96 -2.65 14.51
CA GLN A 22 -21.63 -3.05 14.09
C GLN A 22 -21.59 -4.57 14.21
N VAL A 23 -21.92 -5.25 13.12
CA VAL A 23 -21.82 -6.70 13.06
C VAL A 23 -20.34 -7.04 12.97
N SER A 24 -19.73 -7.33 14.12
CA SER A 24 -18.41 -7.95 14.17
C SER A 24 -18.57 -9.43 13.83
N ILE A 25 -18.58 -9.74 12.53
CA ILE A 25 -18.50 -11.13 12.10
C ILE A 25 -17.05 -11.56 12.37
N ASN A 26 -16.84 -12.32 13.45
CA ASN A 26 -15.58 -13.02 13.70
C ASN A 26 -15.45 -14.17 12.70
N VAL A 27 -15.21 -13.85 11.43
CA VAL A 27 -14.88 -14.84 10.42
C VAL A 27 -13.40 -15.14 10.62
N ASN A 28 -13.05 -16.41 10.78
CA ASN A 28 -11.66 -16.86 10.76
C ASN A 28 -11.14 -16.73 9.32
N ILE A 29 -10.82 -15.50 8.94
CA ILE A 29 -10.16 -15.15 7.68
C ILE A 29 -8.70 -15.54 7.89
N GLY A 30 -8.18 -16.41 7.01
CA GLY A 30 -6.83 -16.94 7.15
C GLY A 30 -5.80 -15.83 7.33
N ASN A 31 -4.64 -16.17 7.91
CA ASN A 31 -3.61 -15.17 8.18
C ASN A 31 -3.18 -14.46 6.88
N PRO A 32 -3.18 -13.12 6.84
CA PRO A 32 -2.69 -12.40 5.67
C PRO A 32 -1.23 -12.78 5.40
N PRO A 33 -0.85 -12.89 4.11
CA PRO A 33 0.53 -13.19 3.76
C PRO A 33 1.44 -12.08 4.31
N ALA A 34 2.69 -12.43 4.64
CA ALA A 34 3.67 -11.48 5.18
C ALA A 34 3.83 -10.22 4.31
N TRP A 35 3.73 -10.39 2.99
CA TRP A 35 3.86 -9.32 2.01
C TRP A 35 2.56 -8.52 1.76
N GLY A 36 1.42 -8.96 2.31
CA GLY A 36 0.12 -8.30 2.14
C GLY A 36 0.05 -6.95 2.87
N PRO A 37 -0.87 -6.05 2.50
CA PRO A 37 -1.01 -4.75 3.17
C PRO A 37 -1.37 -4.88 4.67
N ALA A 38 -0.68 -4.14 5.53
CA ALA A 38 -1.00 -4.04 6.96
C ALA A 38 -2.31 -3.26 7.19
N GLY A 39 -3.04 -3.59 8.26
CA GLY A 39 -4.33 -2.96 8.60
C GLY A 39 -5.56 -3.59 7.93
N TYR A 40 -5.37 -4.71 7.22
CA TYR A 40 -6.41 -5.40 6.46
C TYR A 40 -6.51 -6.88 6.87
N ALA A 41 -6.72 -7.12 8.17
CA ALA A 41 -6.75 -8.47 8.73
C ALA A 41 -7.93 -9.31 8.20
N ASP A 42 -9.04 -8.66 7.88
CA ASP A 42 -10.30 -9.35 7.57
C ASP A 42 -10.60 -9.45 6.07
N MET A 43 -9.57 -9.34 5.22
CA MET A 43 -9.77 -9.20 3.78
C MET A 43 -9.57 -10.51 3.04
N GLU A 44 -10.52 -10.85 2.18
CA GLU A 44 -10.53 -12.14 1.48
C GLU A 44 -9.61 -12.15 0.24
N TYR A 45 -9.52 -11.02 -0.47
CA TYR A 45 -8.81 -10.94 -1.73
C TYR A 45 -7.96 -9.68 -1.88
N TYR A 46 -6.78 -9.87 -2.47
CA TYR A 46 -5.98 -8.80 -3.03
C TYR A 46 -5.96 -8.89 -4.55
N TYR A 47 -6.11 -7.77 -5.25
CA TYR A 47 -5.80 -7.67 -6.67
C TYR A 47 -4.39 -7.09 -6.85
N LEU A 48 -3.61 -7.68 -7.75
CA LEU A 48 -2.22 -7.36 -8.05
C LEU A 48 -2.17 -6.79 -9.48
N PRO A 49 -2.23 -5.45 -9.65
CA PRO A 49 -2.43 -4.82 -10.96
C PRO A 49 -1.37 -5.18 -11.99
N ASP A 50 -0.09 -5.14 -11.62
CA ASP A 50 1.05 -5.31 -12.54
C ASP A 50 1.05 -6.66 -13.24
N ILE A 51 0.53 -7.69 -12.57
CA ILE A 51 0.46 -9.06 -13.06
C ILE A 51 -0.99 -9.50 -13.35
N GLU A 52 -1.96 -8.58 -13.24
CA GLU A 52 -3.38 -8.81 -13.49
C GLU A 52 -3.91 -10.07 -12.78
N ALA A 53 -3.47 -10.29 -11.54
CA ALA A 53 -3.77 -11.48 -10.75
C ALA A 53 -4.48 -11.13 -9.45
N TYR A 54 -5.12 -12.13 -8.85
CA TYR A 54 -5.67 -12.05 -7.51
C TYR A 54 -4.87 -12.93 -6.55
N TYR A 55 -4.95 -12.63 -5.26
CA TYR A 55 -4.53 -13.52 -4.19
C TYR A 55 -5.70 -13.73 -3.23
N ASP A 56 -6.06 -14.99 -3.04
CA ASP A 56 -7.06 -15.47 -2.08
C ASP A 56 -6.36 -15.70 -0.74
N VAL A 57 -6.66 -14.84 0.24
CA VAL A 57 -6.04 -14.88 1.57
C VAL A 57 -6.42 -16.15 2.32
N ARG A 58 -7.69 -16.58 2.19
CA ARG A 58 -8.23 -17.74 2.91
C ARG A 58 -7.61 -19.04 2.41
N ALA A 59 -7.47 -19.18 1.10
CA ALA A 59 -6.88 -20.36 0.47
C ALA A 59 -5.35 -20.29 0.37
N SER A 60 -4.74 -19.13 0.62
CA SER A 60 -3.32 -18.86 0.34
C SER A 60 -2.91 -19.21 -1.10
N GLN A 61 -3.74 -18.78 -2.06
CA GLN A 61 -3.58 -19.12 -3.47
C GLN A 61 -3.63 -17.87 -4.37
N PHE A 62 -2.79 -17.85 -5.38
CA PHE A 62 -2.91 -16.93 -6.50
C PHE A 62 -4.02 -17.39 -7.46
N ILE A 63 -4.71 -16.42 -8.05
CA ILE A 63 -5.69 -16.62 -9.12
C ILE A 63 -5.28 -15.76 -10.31
N TYR A 64 -4.99 -16.37 -11.45
CA TYR A 64 -4.55 -15.65 -12.64
C TYR A 64 -5.17 -16.25 -13.89
N PHE A 65 -5.21 -15.46 -14.96
CA PHE A 65 -5.65 -15.93 -16.26
C PHE A 65 -4.48 -16.58 -17.01
N GLY A 66 -4.63 -17.85 -17.39
CA GLY A 66 -3.60 -18.62 -18.07
C GLY A 66 -4.17 -19.85 -18.77
N GLY A 67 -3.68 -20.14 -19.98
CA GLY A 67 -4.19 -21.26 -20.78
C GLY A 67 -5.70 -21.13 -21.11
N GLY A 68 -6.16 -19.90 -21.35
CA GLY A 68 -7.55 -19.60 -21.71
C GLY A 68 -8.57 -19.66 -20.56
N ARG A 69 -8.13 -19.85 -19.31
CA ARG A 69 -9.02 -19.93 -18.14
C ARG A 69 -8.41 -19.29 -16.90
N TRP A 70 -9.25 -19.03 -15.91
CA TRP A 70 -8.81 -18.66 -14.57
C TRP A 70 -8.33 -19.89 -13.81
N VAL A 71 -7.11 -19.83 -13.28
CA VAL A 71 -6.46 -20.94 -12.57
C VAL A 71 -6.08 -20.48 -11.16
N ARG A 72 -6.22 -21.39 -10.19
CA ARG A 72 -5.74 -21.21 -8.82
C ARG A 72 -4.47 -22.01 -8.57
N THR A 73 -3.45 -21.39 -7.99
CA THR A 73 -2.19 -22.06 -7.65
C THR A 73 -1.57 -21.46 -6.39
N THR A 74 -0.78 -22.25 -5.65
CA THR A 74 -0.03 -21.74 -4.48
C THR A 74 1.10 -20.79 -4.87
N TYR A 75 1.61 -20.90 -6.09
CA TYR A 75 2.73 -20.10 -6.59
C TYR A 75 2.35 -19.40 -7.88
N LEU A 76 2.90 -18.21 -8.09
CA LEU A 76 2.79 -17.50 -9.35
C LEU A 76 3.35 -18.34 -10.52
N PRO A 77 2.76 -18.25 -11.72
CA PRO A 77 3.26 -18.94 -12.91
C PRO A 77 4.66 -18.44 -13.27
N ARG A 78 5.40 -19.21 -14.08
CA ARG A 78 6.78 -18.88 -14.49
C ARG A 78 6.95 -17.45 -15.01
N GLN A 79 5.99 -16.98 -15.80
CA GLN A 79 5.97 -15.61 -16.35
C GLN A 79 5.97 -14.50 -15.28
N TYR A 80 5.48 -14.79 -14.06
CA TYR A 80 5.41 -13.84 -12.95
C TYR A 80 6.29 -14.24 -11.77
N ARG A 81 7.20 -15.22 -11.95
CA ARG A 81 8.02 -15.76 -10.85
C ARG A 81 8.96 -14.72 -10.22
N ASN A 82 9.35 -13.71 -10.99
CA ASN A 82 10.24 -12.63 -10.54
C ASN A 82 9.48 -11.42 -10.00
N TYR A 83 8.14 -11.49 -9.89
CA TYR A 83 7.35 -10.40 -9.36
C TYR A 83 7.66 -10.17 -7.88
N ASP A 84 7.94 -8.91 -7.52
CA ASP A 84 8.19 -8.54 -6.14
C ASP A 84 6.88 -8.41 -5.36
N LEU A 85 6.50 -9.47 -4.66
CA LEU A 85 5.32 -9.46 -3.78
C LEU A 85 5.45 -8.49 -2.60
N TYR A 86 6.63 -8.10 -2.14
CA TYR A 86 6.76 -7.13 -1.04
C TYR A 86 6.68 -5.68 -1.51
N GLY A 87 7.22 -5.39 -2.70
CA GLY A 87 7.29 -4.04 -3.25
C GLY A 87 6.11 -3.66 -4.15
N GLY A 88 5.49 -4.63 -4.82
CA GLY A 88 4.40 -4.37 -5.76
C GLY A 88 3.14 -3.85 -5.05
N TYR A 89 2.36 -2.99 -5.70
CA TYR A 89 1.13 -2.47 -5.12
C TYR A 89 0.03 -3.54 -5.07
N LYS A 90 -0.78 -3.56 -4.01
CA LYS A 90 -1.93 -4.47 -3.87
C LYS A 90 -3.19 -3.67 -3.66
N VAL A 91 -4.23 -3.98 -4.40
CA VAL A 91 -5.56 -3.43 -4.12
C VAL A 91 -6.27 -4.41 -3.20
N VAL A 92 -6.66 -3.94 -2.02
CA VAL A 92 -7.54 -4.71 -1.13
C VAL A 92 -8.96 -4.62 -1.65
N LEU A 93 -9.58 -5.76 -1.96
CA LEU A 93 -10.96 -5.81 -2.45
C LEU A 93 -11.92 -5.89 -1.27
N THR A 94 -12.40 -4.74 -0.81
CA THR A 94 -13.30 -4.63 0.34
C THR A 94 -14.77 -4.85 0.00
N ASP A 95 -15.13 -4.70 -1.28
CA ASP A 95 -16.49 -4.73 -1.80
C ASP A 95 -16.88 -6.07 -2.46
N TYR A 96 -15.99 -7.07 -2.39
CA TYR A 96 -16.22 -8.39 -2.99
C TYR A 96 -16.18 -9.52 -1.96
N HIS A 97 -17.27 -10.26 -1.89
CA HIS A 97 -17.42 -11.47 -1.09
C HIS A 97 -17.91 -12.60 -2.00
N GLY A 98 -17.10 -13.61 -2.23
CA GLY A 98 -17.44 -14.69 -3.17
C GLY A 98 -16.26 -15.57 -3.53
N ARG A 99 -16.46 -16.51 -4.47
CA ARG A 99 -15.44 -17.50 -4.90
C ARG A 99 -14.84 -17.20 -6.28
N THR A 100 -15.16 -16.08 -6.90
CA THR A 100 -14.80 -15.77 -8.29
C THR A 100 -14.50 -14.28 -8.43
N PRO A 101 -13.46 -13.74 -7.77
CA PRO A 101 -13.16 -12.30 -7.78
C PRO A 101 -12.92 -11.75 -9.19
N TYR A 102 -12.51 -12.63 -10.11
CA TYR A 102 -12.31 -12.33 -11.52
C TYR A 102 -13.59 -12.07 -12.33
N THR A 103 -14.79 -12.24 -11.77
CA THR A 103 -16.03 -11.81 -12.45
C THR A 103 -16.05 -10.31 -12.71
N TYR A 104 -15.30 -9.55 -11.93
CA TYR A 104 -15.15 -8.10 -12.08
C TYR A 104 -13.79 -7.72 -12.69
N PHE A 105 -13.11 -8.66 -13.36
CA PHE A 105 -11.76 -8.46 -13.88
C PHE A 105 -11.64 -7.22 -14.78
N ASP A 106 -12.53 -7.05 -15.75
CA ASP A 106 -12.45 -5.90 -16.67
C ASP A 106 -12.57 -4.57 -15.92
N ARG A 107 -13.42 -4.51 -14.90
CA ARG A 107 -13.55 -3.33 -14.02
C ARG A 107 -12.28 -3.11 -13.21
N HIS A 108 -11.74 -4.15 -12.59
CA HIS A 108 -10.52 -4.06 -11.79
C HIS A 108 -9.31 -3.66 -12.65
N LYS A 109 -9.20 -4.21 -13.84
CA LYS A 109 -8.14 -3.90 -14.81
C LYS A 109 -8.16 -2.45 -15.26
N VAL A 110 -9.34 -1.90 -15.55
CA VAL A 110 -9.49 -0.50 -15.97
C VAL A 110 -9.24 0.45 -14.79
N LYS A 111 -9.84 0.15 -13.63
CA LYS A 111 -9.72 0.99 -12.42
C LYS A 111 -8.32 0.98 -11.84
N TYR A 112 -7.65 -0.16 -11.89
CA TYR A 112 -6.32 -0.42 -11.35
C TYR A 112 -5.45 -0.99 -12.46
N TYR A 113 -5.01 -0.12 -13.36
CA TYR A 113 -4.17 -0.46 -14.51
C TYR A 113 -2.76 -0.89 -14.06
N LYS A 114 -1.97 -1.49 -14.97
CA LYS A 114 -0.58 -1.88 -14.67
C LYS A 114 0.27 -0.67 -14.32
N GLY A 115 1.01 -0.71 -13.20
CA GLY A 115 1.73 0.44 -12.66
C GLY A 115 0.85 1.38 -11.81
N TYR A 116 -0.43 1.04 -11.59
CA TYR A 116 -1.26 1.77 -10.63
C TYR A 116 -0.66 1.67 -9.22
N CYS A 117 -0.38 2.82 -8.63
CA CYS A 117 0.08 2.96 -7.26
C CYS A 117 -0.83 3.96 -6.54
N GLY A 118 -1.44 3.52 -5.44
CA GLY A 118 -2.18 4.39 -4.53
C GLY A 118 -1.31 4.94 -3.41
N ALA A 119 -1.90 5.12 -2.23
CA ALA A 119 -1.15 5.50 -1.03
C ALA A 119 -0.08 4.43 -0.67
N PRO A 120 1.07 4.82 -0.10
CA PRO A 120 2.10 3.88 0.29
C PRO A 120 1.56 2.77 1.20
N GLN A 121 1.92 1.53 0.89
CA GLN A 121 1.51 0.35 1.64
C GLN A 121 2.66 -0.19 2.46
N ARG A 122 2.40 -0.49 3.73
CA ARG A 122 3.34 -1.22 4.58
C ARG A 122 2.95 -2.70 4.57
N PRO A 123 3.90 -3.63 4.40
CA PRO A 123 3.60 -5.05 4.44
C PRO A 123 3.22 -5.47 5.88
N TYR A 124 2.39 -6.50 6.00
CA TYR A 124 1.92 -7.06 7.26
C TYR A 124 3.07 -7.54 8.14
N ARG A 125 4.11 -8.10 7.52
CA ARG A 125 5.40 -8.41 8.15
C ARG A 125 6.55 -7.91 7.29
N PRO A 126 7.68 -7.49 7.89
CA PRO A 126 8.85 -7.08 7.13
C PRO A 126 9.36 -8.23 6.25
N ARG A 127 10.00 -7.87 5.13
CA ARG A 127 10.67 -8.86 4.27
C ARG A 127 11.76 -9.55 5.08
N PRO A 128 11.83 -10.89 5.08
CA PRO A 128 12.95 -11.62 5.67
C PRO A 128 14.25 -11.16 5.02
N VAL A 129 15.14 -10.60 5.83
CA VAL A 129 16.51 -10.30 5.41
C VAL A 129 17.32 -11.54 5.72
N TYR A 130 17.61 -12.33 4.68
CA TYR A 130 18.57 -13.43 4.81
C TYR A 130 19.97 -12.81 4.83
N GLY A 131 20.42 -12.42 6.03
CA GLY A 131 21.77 -11.93 6.23
C GLY A 131 22.76 -13.08 6.08
N TYR A 132 23.71 -12.92 5.15
CA TYR A 132 25.04 -13.47 5.41
C TYR A 132 25.55 -12.73 6.65
N ASN A 133 26.07 -13.48 7.64
CA ASN A 133 26.57 -12.93 8.90
C ASN A 133 27.79 -12.04 8.67
N ASP A 134 27.60 -10.82 8.19
CA ASP A 134 28.57 -9.76 8.40
C ASP A 134 28.21 -9.08 9.72
N ARG A 135 28.95 -9.47 10.75
CA ARG A 135 29.04 -8.75 12.02
C ARG A 135 29.50 -7.32 11.74
N ARG A 136 28.59 -6.44 11.36
CA ARG A 136 28.79 -4.98 11.46
C ARG A 136 27.70 -4.42 12.36
N ASN A 137 28.17 -4.12 13.55
CA ASN A 137 27.52 -3.29 14.56
C ASN A 137 27.11 -1.96 13.92
N ASP A 138 25.90 -1.89 13.38
CA ASP A 138 25.29 -0.65 12.92
C ASP A 138 24.07 -0.38 13.80
N ASN A 139 24.35 0.31 14.90
CA ASN A 139 23.41 1.09 15.68
C ASN A 139 22.78 2.16 14.75
N ARG A 140 21.77 1.79 13.96
CA ARG A 140 20.99 2.73 13.14
C ARG A 140 19.63 2.93 13.78
N ASN A 141 19.67 3.83 14.74
CA ASN A 141 18.64 4.77 15.15
C ASN A 141 17.47 4.89 14.14
N TYR A 142 16.27 4.53 14.61
CA TYR A 142 14.99 4.76 13.95
C TYR A 142 14.85 6.24 13.58
N LYS A 143 15.06 6.59 12.30
CA LYS A 143 14.76 7.94 11.82
C LYS A 143 13.24 8.10 11.68
N HIS A 144 12.69 8.77 12.69
CA HIS A 144 11.38 9.37 12.75
C HIS A 144 11.16 10.30 11.54
N TYR A 145 10.05 10.13 10.82
CA TYR A 145 9.63 11.07 9.78
C TYR A 145 8.88 12.22 10.46
N ASP A 146 9.59 13.24 10.92
CA ASP A 146 8.97 14.54 11.23
C ASP A 146 9.10 15.46 10.02
N LYS A 147 7.95 15.70 9.39
CA LYS A 147 7.79 16.56 8.22
C LYS A 147 7.63 18.00 8.74
N HIS A 148 8.72 18.75 8.86
CA HIS A 148 8.66 20.19 9.11
C HIS A 148 8.67 20.96 7.78
N TYR A 149 7.54 21.61 7.48
CA TYR A 149 7.45 22.68 6.50
C TYR A 149 7.90 23.98 7.16
N ASP A 150 9.18 24.35 7.01
CA ASP A 150 9.65 25.64 7.47
C ASP A 150 10.31 26.45 6.35
N LYS A 151 9.45 27.32 5.82
CA LYS A 151 9.64 28.58 5.11
C LYS A 151 10.95 29.30 5.48
N HIS A 152 11.82 29.56 4.51
CA HIS A 152 12.85 30.61 4.66
C HIS A 152 12.82 31.60 3.51
N ASN A 153 12.37 32.80 3.87
CA ASN A 153 12.47 34.05 3.15
C ASN A 153 13.93 34.49 3.00
N ASN A 154 14.21 35.03 1.81
CA ASN A 154 15.10 36.13 1.47
C ASN A 154 15.88 36.80 2.63
N LYS A 155 17.22 36.87 2.51
CA LYS A 155 18.01 38.04 2.93
C LYS A 155 19.40 38.05 2.29
N HIS A 156 19.59 39.06 1.43
CA HIS A 156 20.87 39.58 0.96
C HIS A 156 21.80 39.95 2.11
N HIS A 157 23.09 39.68 1.96
CA HIS A 157 24.18 40.59 2.33
C HIS A 157 25.33 40.38 1.33
N GLY A 158 25.82 41.47 0.74
CA GLY A 158 26.95 41.45 -0.19
C GLY A 158 28.16 42.22 0.32
N LYS A 159 29.20 42.21 -0.53
CA LYS A 159 30.38 43.12 -0.61
C LYS A 159 31.52 42.82 0.40
N HIS A 160 32.81 42.90 0.08
CA HIS A 160 33.59 43.40 -1.07
C HIS A 160 34.95 42.65 -1.19
N ASP A 161 35.45 42.56 -2.42
CA ASP A 161 36.80 42.79 -2.97
C ASP A 161 38.00 43.00 -2.03
N ARG A 162 39.14 42.36 -2.37
CA ARG A 162 40.38 43.05 -2.79
C ARG A 162 41.42 42.10 -3.38
N ASP A 163 42.01 42.62 -4.44
CA ASP A 163 43.18 42.22 -5.20
C ASP A 163 44.41 41.94 -4.33
N ASP A 164 45.33 41.09 -4.81
CA ASP A 164 46.72 41.50 -5.03
C ASP A 164 47.48 40.44 -5.86
N ASP A 165 48.33 40.97 -6.73
CA ASP A 165 49.19 40.34 -7.72
C ASP A 165 50.25 39.41 -7.11
N ASP A 166 50.73 38.40 -7.86
CA ASP A 166 51.99 38.51 -8.63
C ASP A 166 52.63 37.15 -9.00
N ASP A 167 53.26 37.19 -10.18
CA ASP A 167 54.44 36.43 -10.63
C ASP A 167 54.37 35.00 -11.21
N ARG A 168 54.34 34.98 -12.56
CA ARG A 168 55.36 34.42 -13.48
C ARG A 168 56.10 33.14 -13.08
N HIS A 169 55.96 32.09 -13.91
CA HIS A 169 56.95 31.79 -14.96
C HIS A 169 56.48 30.68 -15.91
N GLU A 170 56.43 31.01 -17.20
CA GLU A 170 56.46 30.04 -18.28
C GLU A 170 57.84 29.37 -18.37
N GLY A 171 57.85 28.08 -18.67
CA GLY A 171 59.06 27.31 -18.96
C GLY A 171 58.72 26.08 -19.80
N ARG A 172 58.62 26.28 -21.13
CA ARG A 172 58.66 25.18 -22.11
C ARG A 172 60.10 24.69 -22.25
N GLY A 173 60.30 23.37 -22.24
CA GLY A 173 61.60 22.79 -22.60
C GLY A 173 61.52 21.28 -22.83
N ARG A 174 61.60 20.88 -24.11
CA ARG A 174 61.73 19.51 -24.59
C ARG A 174 63.18 19.01 -24.42
N ARG A 175 63.36 17.79 -23.93
CA ARG A 175 64.18 16.70 -24.51
C ARG A 175 64.09 15.46 -23.62
#